data_AF-A0A0L0FWI2-F1
#
_entry.id   AF-A0A0L0FWI2-F1
#
_cell.length_a   1.000
_cell.length_b   1.000
_cell.length_c   1.000
_cell.angle_alpha   90.00
_cell.angle_beta   90.00
_cell.angle_gamma   90.00
#
_symmetry.space_group_name_H-M   'P 1'
#
loop_
_entity.id
_entity.type
_entity.pdbx_description
1 polymer ?
#
loop_
_entity_poly.entity_id
_entity_poly.type
_entity_poly.pdbx_seq_one_letter_code
_entity_poly.pdbx_strand_id
1 'polypeptide(L)'
;MSVSEEPETLSNILKKGEVPADQPIQNDDGSLNLANQQALVHCGRCSSYFMACACEMDGHGIDSVITGAPDPRVDAKPIELLRRWASLMVLIPTLYQFDSKAYVEEDGPALSKALEESGSKVVEMTEAYIKMNHPVTDQIAKMFESWKLPLSEAPKQAVHDELRASTRAFIKGDFACVTKIGRVMINNAFQMCDQSKYSMNDLKLQVMFVVLNVLDQVMSIEFTAPYQFLSMEAYRSESVIAKQFWDKYTSEET
;
A
#
# COMPACT_ATOMS: atom_id res chain seq x y z
N MET A 1 -65.64 10.30 -6.18
CA MET A 1 -64.44 9.56 -5.77
C MET A 1 -63.87 8.88 -7.00
N SER A 2 -62.77 9.40 -7.52
CA SER A 2 -61.92 8.70 -8.48
C SER A 2 -60.52 9.25 -8.28
N VAL A 3 -59.76 8.60 -7.41
CA VAL A 3 -58.32 8.82 -7.27
C VAL A 3 -57.71 8.13 -8.49
N SER A 4 -57.33 8.90 -9.49
CA SER A 4 -56.49 8.41 -10.58
C SER A 4 -55.05 8.41 -10.07
N GLU A 5 -54.59 7.25 -9.60
CA GLU A 5 -53.16 7.02 -9.43
C GLU A 5 -52.53 6.97 -10.83
N GLU A 6 -51.84 8.05 -11.21
CA GLU A 6 -50.97 8.02 -12.39
C GLU A 6 -49.89 6.95 -12.18
N PRO A 7 -49.58 6.12 -13.18
CA PRO A 7 -48.52 5.13 -13.06
C PRO A 7 -47.19 5.88 -12.90
N GLU A 8 -46.44 5.58 -11.83
CA GLU A 8 -45.06 6.04 -11.67
C GLU A 8 -44.28 5.70 -12.94
N THR A 9 -43.90 6.73 -13.71
CA THR A 9 -43.05 6.55 -14.88
C THR A 9 -41.69 6.01 -14.45
N LEU A 10 -41.10 5.13 -15.27
CA LEU A 10 -39.75 4.57 -15.07
C LEU A 10 -38.68 5.64 -14.77
N SER A 11 -38.88 6.87 -15.28
CA SER A 11 -38.02 8.02 -14.98
C SER A 11 -38.10 8.55 -13.55
N ASN A 12 -39.21 8.29 -12.84
CA ASN A 12 -39.40 8.68 -11.44
C ASN A 12 -38.86 7.62 -10.47
N ILE A 13 -38.79 6.35 -10.90
CA ILE A 13 -38.11 5.28 -10.15
C ILE A 13 -36.58 5.51 -10.17
N LEU A 14 -36.03 5.91 -11.32
CA LEU A 14 -34.59 6.21 -11.48
C LEU A 14 -34.10 7.48 -10.75
N LYS A 15 -35.00 8.30 -10.19
CA LYS A 15 -34.64 9.50 -9.41
C LYS A 15 -34.59 9.25 -7.90
N LYS A 16 -35.02 8.06 -7.42
CA LYS A 16 -34.88 7.66 -6.02
C LYS A 16 -33.49 7.03 -5.80
N GLY A 17 -32.48 7.89 -5.70
CA GLY A 17 -31.30 7.66 -4.85
C GLY A 17 -30.56 6.32 -4.96
N GLU A 18 -30.38 5.76 -6.16
CA GLU A 18 -29.39 4.71 -6.35
C GLU A 18 -28.02 5.37 -6.52
N VAL A 19 -27.17 5.24 -5.50
CA VAL A 19 -25.73 5.43 -5.64
C VAL A 19 -25.30 4.53 -6.81
N PRO A 20 -24.58 5.04 -7.84
CA PRO A 20 -24.17 4.21 -8.96
C PRO A 20 -23.46 2.97 -8.42
N ALA A 21 -23.92 1.77 -8.79
CA ALA A 21 -23.33 0.49 -8.40
C ALA A 21 -21.87 0.30 -8.89
N ASP A 22 -21.34 1.31 -9.59
CA ASP A 22 -20.09 1.29 -10.35
C ASP A 22 -19.00 2.18 -9.74
N GLN A 23 -19.20 2.80 -8.58
CA GLN A 23 -18.14 3.57 -7.91
C GLN A 23 -17.59 2.83 -6.68
N PRO A 24 -16.27 2.86 -6.43
CA PRO A 24 -15.72 2.29 -5.22
C PRO A 24 -16.18 3.11 -4.01
N ILE A 25 -16.65 2.45 -2.95
CA ILE A 25 -17.19 3.09 -1.75
C ILE A 25 -16.31 2.74 -0.56
N GLN A 26 -15.99 3.73 0.28
CA GLN A 26 -15.38 3.50 1.58
C GLN A 26 -16.45 3.37 2.66
N ASN A 27 -16.40 2.28 3.42
CA ASN A 27 -17.27 2.03 4.56
C ASN A 27 -16.76 2.73 5.83
N ASP A 28 -17.63 2.88 6.83
CA ASP A 28 -17.32 3.52 8.12
C ASP A 28 -16.21 2.82 8.91
N ASP A 29 -15.98 1.54 8.64
CA ASP A 29 -14.96 0.72 9.29
C ASP A 29 -13.58 0.77 8.61
N GLY A 30 -13.45 1.55 7.53
CA GLY A 30 -12.24 1.69 6.72
C GLY A 30 -12.13 0.76 5.52
N SER A 31 -12.97 -0.29 5.44
CA SER A 31 -12.97 -1.21 4.30
C SER A 31 -13.49 -0.55 3.02
N LEU A 32 -13.14 -1.13 1.88
CA LEU A 32 -13.62 -0.69 0.57
C LEU A 32 -14.58 -1.72 -0.02
N ASN A 33 -15.71 -1.24 -0.55
CA ASN A 33 -16.53 -2.01 -1.45
C ASN A 33 -16.06 -1.78 -2.89
N LEU A 34 -15.40 -2.80 -3.44
CA LEU A 34 -14.76 -2.79 -4.76
C LEU A 34 -15.49 -3.69 -5.77
N ALA A 35 -16.79 -3.92 -5.59
CA ALA A 35 -17.56 -4.77 -6.49
C ALA A 35 -17.43 -4.30 -7.95
N ASN A 36 -17.00 -5.21 -8.83
CA ASN A 36 -16.78 -4.97 -10.27
C ASN A 36 -15.74 -3.89 -10.61
N GLN A 37 -14.86 -3.53 -9.67
CA GLN A 37 -13.86 -2.46 -9.84
C GLN A 37 -12.52 -2.95 -10.39
N GLN A 38 -12.53 -3.92 -11.32
CA GLN A 38 -11.29 -4.37 -12.01
C GLN A 38 -10.59 -3.18 -12.68
N ALA A 39 -11.37 -2.19 -13.15
CA ALA A 39 -10.95 -0.91 -13.73
C ALA A 39 -9.86 -0.16 -12.94
N LEU A 40 -9.79 -0.37 -11.62
CA LEU A 40 -8.85 0.31 -10.74
C LEU A 40 -7.45 -0.28 -10.78
N VAL A 41 -7.26 -1.47 -11.38
CA VAL A 41 -5.98 -2.16 -11.41
C VAL A 41 -5.19 -1.74 -12.65
N HIS A 42 -3.99 -1.21 -12.42
CA HIS A 42 -3.06 -0.78 -13.46
C HIS A 42 -1.75 -1.54 -13.36
N CYS A 43 -1.08 -1.70 -14.49
CA CYS A 43 0.25 -2.26 -14.52
C CYS A 43 1.26 -1.25 -13.98
N GLY A 44 2.00 -1.60 -12.92
CA GLY A 44 3.06 -0.78 -12.33
C GLY A 44 4.23 -0.51 -13.28
N ARG A 45 4.34 -1.21 -14.42
CA ARG A 45 5.39 -0.99 -15.42
C ARG A 45 5.05 0.08 -16.46
N CYS A 46 3.85 0.01 -17.04
CA CYS A 46 3.44 0.87 -18.15
C CYS A 46 2.23 1.75 -17.82
N SER A 47 1.70 1.63 -16.60
CA SER A 47 0.53 2.32 -16.07
C SER A 47 -0.79 2.11 -16.83
N SER A 48 -0.78 1.30 -17.88
CA SER A 48 -1.99 0.95 -18.61
C SER A 48 -2.93 0.16 -17.73
N TYR A 49 -4.22 0.33 -18.00
CA TYR A 49 -5.26 -0.49 -17.42
C TYR A 49 -4.96 -1.97 -17.63
N PHE A 50 -5.07 -2.80 -16.58
CA PHE A 50 -4.54 -4.16 -16.60
C PHE A 50 -5.15 -5.01 -17.71
N MET A 51 -6.47 -4.96 -17.94
CA MET A 51 -7.12 -5.73 -19.02
C MET A 51 -6.71 -5.30 -20.44
N ALA A 52 -6.07 -4.14 -20.59
CA ALA A 52 -5.56 -3.62 -21.86
C ALA A 52 -4.02 -3.62 -21.92
N CYS A 53 -3.35 -4.18 -20.91
CA CYS A 53 -1.91 -4.10 -20.76
C CYS A 53 -1.19 -5.19 -21.58
N ALA A 54 -0.33 -4.78 -22.51
CA ALA A 54 0.50 -5.72 -23.27
C ALA A 54 1.62 -6.36 -22.44
N CYS A 55 1.99 -5.80 -21.27
CA CYS A 55 3.00 -6.38 -20.39
C CYS A 55 2.55 -7.71 -19.75
N GLU A 56 1.25 -7.98 -19.72
CA GLU A 56 0.71 -9.25 -19.20
C GLU A 56 1.16 -10.45 -20.07
N MET A 57 1.29 -10.27 -21.39
CA MET A 57 1.70 -11.34 -22.31
C MET A 57 3.14 -11.82 -22.09
N ASP A 58 3.97 -11.01 -21.43
CA ASP A 58 5.36 -11.34 -21.09
C ASP A 58 5.49 -12.03 -19.71
N GLY A 59 4.38 -12.36 -19.04
CA GLY A 59 4.39 -12.93 -17.69
C GLY A 59 4.68 -11.91 -16.59
N HIS A 60 4.55 -10.61 -16.89
CA HIS A 60 4.86 -9.50 -16.00
C HIS A 60 3.62 -8.84 -15.37
N GLY A 61 2.45 -9.48 -15.44
CA GLY A 61 1.19 -9.00 -14.84
C GLY A 61 1.13 -9.06 -13.31
N ILE A 62 2.28 -8.90 -12.65
CA ILE A 62 2.45 -9.13 -11.22
C ILE A 62 2.60 -7.80 -10.48
N ASP A 63 3.19 -6.78 -11.11
CA ASP A 63 3.40 -5.46 -10.49
C ASP A 63 2.12 -4.62 -10.47
N SER A 64 1.05 -5.05 -9.80
CA SER A 64 -0.23 -4.32 -9.83
C SER A 64 -0.19 -3.10 -8.92
N VAL A 65 -0.72 -1.99 -9.42
CA VAL A 65 -1.03 -0.81 -8.62
C VAL A 65 -2.49 -0.44 -8.78
N ILE A 66 -3.07 0.10 -7.73
CA ILE A 66 -4.49 0.43 -7.66
C ILE A 66 -4.62 1.95 -7.69
N THR A 67 -5.46 2.44 -8.58
CA THR A 67 -5.79 3.87 -8.69
C THR A 67 -7.29 4.10 -8.64
N GLY A 68 -7.71 5.33 -8.34
CA GLY A 68 -9.13 5.70 -8.35
C GLY A 68 -9.95 5.20 -7.15
N ALA A 69 -9.33 4.50 -6.19
CA ALA A 69 -9.97 4.22 -4.92
C ALA A 69 -10.16 5.51 -4.10
N PRO A 70 -11.30 5.72 -3.41
CA PRO A 70 -11.52 6.88 -2.54
C PRO A 70 -10.39 7.02 -1.53
N ASP A 71 -9.90 8.22 -1.25
CA ASP A 71 -8.88 8.43 -0.22
C ASP A 71 -9.42 8.07 1.18
N PRO A 72 -8.58 7.48 2.06
CA PRO A 72 -8.99 7.25 3.43
C PRO A 72 -9.30 8.56 4.16
N ARG A 73 -10.16 8.48 5.18
CA ARG A 73 -10.41 9.61 6.08
C ARG A 73 -9.10 10.11 6.70
N VAL A 74 -8.99 11.42 6.89
CA VAL A 74 -7.79 12.08 7.42
C VAL A 74 -7.44 11.58 8.84
N ASP A 75 -8.45 11.20 9.61
CA ASP A 75 -8.35 10.70 10.99
C ASP A 75 -8.50 9.18 11.10
N ALA A 76 -8.36 8.44 9.98
CA ALA A 76 -8.45 6.99 9.96
C ALA A 76 -7.44 6.36 10.93
N LYS A 77 -7.94 5.45 11.77
CA LYS A 77 -7.11 4.67 12.69
C LYS A 77 -6.37 3.55 11.96
N PRO A 78 -5.29 3.00 12.54
CA PRO A 78 -4.53 1.94 11.89
C PRO A 78 -5.36 0.73 11.48
N ILE A 79 -6.31 0.27 12.30
CA ILE A 79 -7.20 -0.85 11.93
C ILE A 79 -8.04 -0.57 10.68
N GLU A 80 -8.44 0.68 10.45
CA GLU A 80 -9.23 1.08 9.29
C GLU A 80 -8.37 1.05 8.02
N LEU A 81 -7.11 1.48 8.12
CA LEU A 81 -6.14 1.43 7.03
C LEU A 81 -5.71 -0.02 6.72
N LEU A 82 -5.63 -0.89 7.72
CA LEU A 82 -5.42 -2.33 7.52
C LEU A 82 -6.60 -2.98 6.77
N ARG A 83 -7.84 -2.63 7.13
CA ARG A 83 -9.03 -3.10 6.41
C ARG A 83 -9.10 -2.57 4.99
N ARG A 84 -8.69 -1.33 4.75
CA ARG A 84 -8.51 -0.78 3.40
C ARG A 84 -7.55 -1.63 2.60
N TRP A 85 -6.34 -1.86 3.13
CA TRP A 85 -5.33 -2.70 2.47
C TRP A 85 -5.87 -4.10 2.17
N ALA A 86 -6.52 -4.76 3.12
CA ALA A 86 -7.14 -6.07 2.88
C ALA A 86 -8.23 -6.03 1.80
N SER A 87 -9.02 -4.95 1.73
CA SER A 87 -10.03 -4.76 0.69
C SER A 87 -9.40 -4.61 -0.69
N LEU A 88 -8.28 -3.90 -0.79
CA LEU A 88 -7.55 -3.70 -2.04
C LEU A 88 -6.92 -4.99 -2.58
N MET A 89 -6.40 -5.84 -1.69
CA MET A 89 -5.79 -7.12 -2.07
C MET A 89 -6.70 -8.05 -2.85
N VAL A 90 -8.03 -7.94 -2.68
CA VAL A 90 -9.00 -8.77 -3.42
C VAL A 90 -8.97 -8.52 -4.93
N LEU A 91 -8.45 -7.35 -5.35
CA LEU A 91 -8.32 -6.99 -6.76
C LEU A 91 -7.05 -7.56 -7.40
N ILE A 92 -6.13 -8.13 -6.61
CA ILE A 92 -4.83 -8.61 -7.08
C ILE A 92 -4.90 -10.14 -7.28
N PRO A 93 -5.00 -10.62 -8.54
CA PRO A 93 -5.28 -12.03 -8.80
C PRO A 93 -4.17 -12.99 -8.35
N THR A 94 -2.92 -12.54 -8.36
CA THR A 94 -1.73 -13.30 -7.94
C THR A 94 -1.73 -13.66 -6.45
N LEU A 95 -2.50 -12.92 -5.65
CA LEU A 95 -2.58 -13.08 -4.19
C LEU A 95 -3.82 -13.84 -3.71
N TYR A 96 -4.55 -14.51 -4.62
CA TYR A 96 -5.81 -15.21 -4.32
C TYR A 96 -5.75 -16.26 -3.19
N GLN A 97 -4.55 -16.73 -2.82
CA GLN A 97 -4.35 -17.71 -1.75
C GLN A 97 -4.24 -17.07 -0.36
N PHE A 98 -4.02 -15.77 -0.27
CA PHE A 98 -3.90 -15.06 1.01
C PHE A 98 -5.24 -14.43 1.38
N ASP A 99 -5.88 -14.95 2.43
CA ASP A 99 -7.10 -14.36 2.98
C ASP A 99 -6.77 -13.13 3.84
N SER A 100 -6.65 -11.99 3.17
CA SER A 100 -6.33 -10.71 3.80
C SER A 100 -7.39 -10.25 4.79
N LYS A 101 -8.66 -10.62 4.58
CA LYS A 101 -9.77 -10.23 5.47
C LYS A 101 -9.70 -11.01 6.76
N ALA A 102 -9.57 -12.33 6.69
CA ALA A 102 -9.38 -13.18 7.87
C ALA A 102 -8.15 -12.74 8.67
N TYR A 103 -7.03 -12.47 7.99
CA TYR A 103 -5.82 -11.95 8.64
C TYR A 103 -6.08 -10.66 9.43
N VAL A 104 -6.77 -9.67 8.83
CA VAL A 104 -7.06 -8.40 9.52
C VAL A 104 -8.09 -8.58 10.64
N GLU A 105 -9.03 -9.51 10.52
CA GLU A 105 -9.98 -9.83 11.58
C GLU A 105 -9.29 -10.49 12.79
N GLU A 106 -8.36 -11.40 12.54
CA GLU A 106 -7.65 -12.18 13.58
C GLU A 106 -6.49 -11.41 14.21
N ASP A 107 -5.55 -10.92 13.39
CA ASP A 107 -4.30 -10.28 13.84
C ASP A 107 -4.38 -8.75 13.89
N GLY A 108 -5.28 -8.15 13.10
CA GLY A 108 -5.40 -6.70 12.95
C GLY A 108 -5.60 -5.93 14.25
N PRO A 109 -6.44 -6.36 15.22
CA PRO A 109 -6.61 -5.65 16.49
C PRO A 109 -5.33 -5.55 17.32
N ALA A 110 -4.57 -6.63 17.41
CA ALA A 110 -3.30 -6.67 18.14
C ALA A 110 -2.24 -5.78 17.46
N LEU A 111 -2.17 -5.87 16.12
CA LEU A 111 -1.28 -5.05 15.31
C LEU A 111 -1.63 -3.55 15.41
N SER A 112 -2.89 -3.18 15.24
CA SER A 112 -3.34 -1.78 15.34
C SER A 112 -2.95 -1.19 16.69
N LYS A 113 -3.16 -1.93 17.78
CA LYS A 113 -2.76 -1.48 19.12
C LYS A 113 -1.24 -1.34 19.26
N ALA A 114 -0.47 -2.27 18.70
CA ALA A 114 0.99 -2.20 18.71
C ALA A 114 1.52 -0.97 17.94
N LEU A 115 0.91 -0.65 16.80
CA LEU A 115 1.24 0.54 15.99
C LEU A 115 0.94 1.83 16.75
N GLU A 116 -0.24 1.95 17.36
CA GLU A 116 -0.63 3.14 18.15
C GLU A 116 0.26 3.35 19.38
N GLU A 117 0.56 2.28 20.12
CA GLU A 117 1.24 2.38 21.41
C GLU A 117 2.77 2.33 21.31
N SER A 118 3.33 1.87 20.19
CA SER A 118 4.78 1.64 20.06
C SER A 118 5.35 1.95 18.68
N GLY A 119 4.56 2.49 17.75
CA GLY A 119 5.05 2.91 16.43
C GLY A 119 6.17 3.95 16.48
N SER A 120 6.18 4.84 17.48
CA SER A 120 7.26 5.81 17.69
C SER A 120 8.63 5.14 17.89
N LYS A 121 8.68 3.97 18.52
CA LYS A 121 9.93 3.20 18.67
C LYS A 121 10.47 2.75 17.32
N VAL A 122 9.59 2.35 16.39
CA VAL A 122 9.99 1.95 15.03
C VAL A 122 10.59 3.14 14.28
N VAL A 123 10.02 4.34 14.44
CA VAL A 123 10.61 5.58 13.88
C VAL A 123 12.01 5.82 14.44
N GLU A 124 12.19 5.68 15.76
CA GLU A 124 13.52 5.85 16.38
C GLU A 124 14.53 4.79 15.93
N MET A 125 14.11 3.53 15.76
CA MET A 125 14.95 2.46 15.22
C MET A 125 15.39 2.78 13.78
N THR A 126 14.44 3.20 12.95
CA THR A 126 14.70 3.62 11.57
C THR A 126 15.71 4.77 11.50
N GLU A 127 15.53 5.82 12.31
CA GLU A 127 16.47 6.94 12.31
C GLU A 127 17.84 6.56 12.87
N ALA A 128 17.90 5.64 13.83
CA ALA A 128 19.17 5.07 14.29
C ALA A 128 19.87 4.28 13.17
N TYR A 129 19.13 3.45 12.44
CA TYR A 129 19.65 2.68 11.31
C TYR A 129 20.18 3.58 10.18
N ILE A 130 19.47 4.66 9.86
CA ILE A 130 19.93 5.68 8.90
C ILE A 130 21.25 6.30 9.37
N LYS A 131 21.34 6.70 10.65
CA LYS A 131 22.56 7.31 11.22
C LYS A 131 23.75 6.34 11.27
N MET A 132 23.51 5.05 11.46
CA MET A 132 24.56 4.02 11.43
C MET A 132 25.20 3.89 10.05
N ASN A 133 24.54 4.36 8.99
CA ASN A 133 25.08 4.37 7.64
C ASN A 133 25.51 2.96 7.15
N HIS A 134 24.63 1.99 7.36
CA HIS A 134 24.92 0.56 7.14
C HIS A 134 25.26 0.25 5.67
N PRO A 135 26.19 -0.69 5.36
CA PRO A 135 26.58 -1.02 3.99
C PRO A 135 25.44 -1.46 3.06
N VAL A 136 24.35 -1.99 3.62
CA VAL A 136 23.14 -2.35 2.86
C VAL A 136 22.50 -1.12 2.22
N THR A 137 22.54 0.05 2.88
CA THR A 137 22.05 1.31 2.29
C THR A 137 22.81 1.64 1.00
N ASP A 138 24.13 1.42 0.98
CA ASP A 138 24.95 1.64 -0.22
C ASP A 138 24.65 0.62 -1.33
N GLN A 139 24.29 -0.62 -0.97
CA GLN A 139 23.87 -1.63 -1.94
C GLN A 139 22.52 -1.25 -2.59
N ILE A 140 21.55 -0.82 -1.79
CA ILE A 140 20.24 -0.36 -2.30
C ILE A 140 20.41 0.90 -3.15
N ALA A 141 21.26 1.84 -2.75
CA ALA A 141 21.56 3.03 -3.54
C ALA A 141 22.12 2.67 -4.93
N LYS A 142 23.04 1.71 -5.00
CA LYS A 142 23.55 1.18 -6.29
C LYS A 142 22.46 0.49 -7.12
N MET A 143 21.50 -0.17 -6.48
CA MET A 143 20.36 -0.76 -7.18
C MET A 143 19.48 0.33 -7.80
N PHE A 144 19.17 1.41 -7.07
CA PHE A 144 18.42 2.55 -7.62
C PHE A 144 19.11 3.16 -8.84
N GLU A 145 20.44 3.32 -8.78
CA GLU A 145 21.26 3.77 -9.92
C GLU A 145 21.19 2.79 -11.09
N SER A 146 21.38 1.49 -10.83
CA SER A 146 21.36 0.44 -11.85
C SER A 146 20.01 0.34 -12.56
N TRP A 147 18.92 0.61 -11.85
CA TRP A 147 17.57 0.60 -12.40
C TRP A 147 17.17 1.92 -13.06
N LYS A 148 18.04 2.93 -12.99
CA LYS A 148 17.82 4.26 -13.58
C LYS A 148 16.50 4.87 -13.10
N LEU A 149 16.20 4.73 -11.82
CA LEU A 149 15.00 5.32 -11.22
C LEU A 149 15.04 6.85 -11.36
N PRO A 150 13.88 7.52 -11.50
CA PRO A 150 13.84 8.97 -11.43
C PRO A 150 14.17 9.37 -9.99
N LEU A 151 15.36 9.92 -9.79
CA LEU A 151 15.81 10.40 -8.49
C LEU A 151 16.01 11.91 -8.60
N SER A 152 15.29 12.67 -7.78
CA SER A 152 15.50 14.12 -7.63
C SER A 152 16.73 14.49 -6.78
N GLU A 153 17.36 13.49 -6.15
CA GLU A 153 18.44 13.68 -5.18
C GLU A 153 19.49 12.56 -5.28
N ALA A 154 20.53 12.66 -4.46
CA ALA A 154 21.58 11.64 -4.41
C ALA A 154 20.98 10.27 -4.02
N PRO A 155 21.36 9.16 -4.67
CA PRO A 155 20.74 7.85 -4.48
C PRO A 155 20.65 7.39 -3.03
N LYS A 156 21.68 7.65 -2.25
CA LYS A 156 21.71 7.33 -0.83
C LYS A 156 20.70 8.12 0.00
N GLN A 157 20.51 9.40 -0.32
CA GLN A 157 19.50 10.22 0.33
C GLN A 157 18.10 9.75 -0.05
N ALA A 158 17.88 9.41 -1.33
CA ALA A 158 16.63 8.84 -1.79
C ALA A 158 16.29 7.53 -1.07
N VAL A 159 17.28 6.69 -0.76
CA VAL A 159 17.10 5.48 0.07
C VAL A 159 16.65 5.83 1.50
N HIS A 160 17.26 6.85 2.12
CA HIS A 160 16.86 7.29 3.46
C HIS A 160 15.42 7.83 3.47
N ASP A 161 15.05 8.61 2.46
CA ASP A 161 13.74 9.22 2.40
C ASP A 161 12.66 8.21 2.02
N GLU A 162 12.99 7.21 1.21
CA GLU A 162 12.18 6.01 0.99
C GLU A 162 11.92 5.26 2.31
N LEU A 163 12.97 4.99 3.08
CA LEU A 163 12.85 4.33 4.38
C LEU A 163 11.95 5.13 5.34
N ARG A 164 12.10 6.45 5.39
CA ARG A 164 11.24 7.32 6.22
C ARG A 164 9.79 7.29 5.76
N ALA A 165 9.54 7.43 4.46
CA ALA A 165 8.20 7.39 3.88
C ALA A 165 7.51 6.06 4.18
N SER A 166 8.18 4.94 3.90
CA SER A 166 7.67 3.60 4.18
C SER A 166 7.48 3.35 5.67
N THR A 167 8.35 3.87 6.54
CA THR A 167 8.17 3.78 8.00
C THR A 167 6.91 4.53 8.44
N ARG A 168 6.66 5.73 7.92
CA ARG A 168 5.45 6.50 8.24
C ARG A 168 4.18 5.80 7.77
N ALA A 169 4.18 5.23 6.57
CA ALA A 169 3.07 4.41 6.09
C ALA A 169 2.85 3.17 6.97
N PHE A 170 3.93 2.46 7.31
CA PHE A 170 3.89 1.27 8.15
C PHE A 170 3.30 1.56 9.54
N ILE A 171 3.79 2.57 10.25
CA ILE A 171 3.29 2.91 11.60
C ILE A 171 1.85 3.44 11.60
N LYS A 172 1.38 4.00 10.48
CA LYS A 172 -0.02 4.39 10.29
C LYS A 172 -0.92 3.18 10.04
N GLY A 173 -0.38 1.99 9.74
CA GLY A 173 -1.14 0.84 9.27
C GLY A 173 -1.54 0.92 7.79
N ASP A 174 -0.96 1.86 7.03
CA ASP A 174 -1.25 2.06 5.62
C ASP A 174 -0.34 1.18 4.75
N PHE A 175 -0.56 -0.12 4.81
CA PHE A 175 0.27 -1.11 4.11
C PHE A 175 0.17 -1.05 2.59
N ALA A 176 -0.91 -0.45 2.07
CA ALA A 176 -1.05 -0.17 0.64
C ALA A 176 0.00 0.86 0.13
N CYS A 177 0.53 1.69 1.03
CA CYS A 177 1.52 2.72 0.72
C CYS A 177 2.97 2.32 1.06
N VAL A 178 3.19 1.14 1.67
CA VAL A 178 4.53 0.64 1.99
C VAL A 178 5.13 0.02 0.73
N THR A 179 6.38 0.36 0.41
CA THR A 179 7.09 -0.24 -0.73
C THR A 179 7.82 -1.52 -0.29
N LYS A 180 8.12 -2.41 -1.24
CA LYS A 180 8.88 -3.65 -0.94
C LYS A 180 10.26 -3.32 -0.38
N ILE A 181 10.96 -2.36 -0.96
CA ILE A 181 12.29 -1.93 -0.49
C ILE A 181 12.20 -1.25 0.87
N GLY A 182 11.20 -0.39 1.08
CA GLY A 182 10.91 0.21 2.36
C GLY A 182 10.71 -0.83 3.46
N ARG A 183 9.90 -1.85 3.19
CA ARG A 183 9.68 -2.97 4.12
C ARG A 183 10.96 -3.73 4.45
N VAL A 184 11.79 -4.06 3.46
CA VAL A 184 13.09 -4.72 3.68
C VAL A 184 13.97 -3.88 4.61
N MET A 185 14.01 -2.57 4.41
CA MET A 185 14.80 -1.66 5.24
C MET A 185 14.24 -1.50 6.65
N ILE A 186 12.92 -1.46 6.83
CA ILE A 186 12.28 -1.48 8.16
C ILE A 186 12.67 -2.76 8.90
N ASN A 187 12.62 -3.92 8.24
CA ASN A 187 13.08 -5.18 8.82
C ASN A 187 14.55 -5.12 9.24
N ASN A 188 15.43 -4.54 8.42
CA ASN A 188 16.83 -4.35 8.80
C ASN A 188 17.00 -3.42 10.00
N ALA A 189 16.19 -2.36 10.11
CA ALA A 189 16.20 -1.48 11.28
C ALA A 189 15.81 -2.23 12.55
N PHE A 190 14.82 -3.13 12.51
CA PHE A 190 14.49 -4.02 13.63
C PHE A 190 15.65 -4.94 14.00
N GLN A 191 16.29 -5.58 13.02
CA GLN A 191 17.35 -6.55 13.27
C GLN A 191 18.65 -5.92 13.80
N MET A 192 18.93 -4.67 13.42
CA MET A 192 20.16 -3.95 13.78
C MET A 192 19.97 -2.97 14.95
N CYS A 193 18.77 -2.88 15.52
CA CYS A 193 18.51 -1.95 16.61
C CYS A 193 19.28 -2.33 17.89
N ASP A 194 19.53 -1.34 18.74
CA ASP A 194 20.13 -1.56 20.06
C ASP A 194 19.16 -2.35 20.96
N GLN A 195 19.45 -3.64 21.16
CA GLN A 195 18.62 -4.55 21.95
C GLN A 195 18.52 -4.15 23.44
N SER A 196 19.46 -3.35 23.95
CA SER A 196 19.37 -2.81 25.31
C SER A 196 18.31 -1.72 25.43
N LYS A 197 18.04 -1.00 24.32
CA LYS A 197 17.00 0.03 24.23
C LYS A 197 15.66 -0.53 23.72
N TYR A 198 15.70 -1.47 22.78
CA TYR A 198 14.53 -2.06 22.14
C TYR A 198 14.56 -3.58 22.30
N SER A 199 13.98 -4.05 23.40
CA SER A 199 13.99 -5.47 23.71
C SER A 199 13.11 -6.25 22.74
N MET A 200 13.65 -7.34 22.18
CA MET A 200 12.86 -8.31 21.42
C MET A 200 11.84 -9.06 22.29
N ASN A 201 11.84 -8.89 23.62
CA ASN A 201 10.78 -9.40 24.50
C ASN A 201 9.57 -8.44 24.59
N ASP A 202 9.65 -7.25 24.00
CA ASP A 202 8.50 -6.35 23.86
C ASP A 202 7.50 -6.95 22.86
N LEU A 203 6.38 -7.47 23.37
CA LEU A 203 5.35 -8.12 22.57
C LEU A 203 4.83 -7.23 21.42
N LYS A 204 4.77 -5.90 21.60
CA LYS A 204 4.28 -4.99 20.56
C LYS A 204 5.29 -4.87 19.42
N LEU A 205 6.58 -4.80 19.76
CA LEU A 205 7.65 -4.83 18.77
C LEU A 205 7.70 -6.18 18.05
N GLN A 206 7.46 -7.30 18.74
CA GLN A 206 7.35 -8.61 18.11
C GLN A 206 6.20 -8.68 17.11
N VAL A 207 5.00 -8.20 17.48
CA VAL A 207 3.84 -8.17 16.57
C VAL A 207 4.16 -7.35 15.32
N MET A 208 4.74 -6.16 15.48
CA MET A 208 5.17 -5.33 14.33
C MET A 208 6.29 -5.98 13.51
N PHE A 209 7.19 -6.73 14.13
CA PHE A 209 8.24 -7.44 13.42
C PHE A 209 7.70 -8.62 12.61
N VAL A 210 6.76 -9.39 13.17
CA VAL A 210 6.15 -10.55 12.51
C VAL A 210 5.37 -10.13 11.26
N VAL A 211 4.63 -9.01 11.31
CA VAL A 211 3.89 -8.55 10.13
C VAL A 211 4.78 -8.15 8.95
N LEU A 212 6.06 -7.81 9.18
CA LEU A 212 7.00 -7.58 8.08
C LEU A 212 7.22 -8.86 7.26
N ASN A 213 7.08 -10.05 7.85
CA ASN A 213 7.13 -11.31 7.10
C ASN A 213 5.88 -11.53 6.25
N VAL A 214 4.71 -11.11 6.74
CA VAL A 214 3.47 -11.15 5.95
C VAL A 214 3.57 -10.21 4.75
N LEU A 215 4.01 -8.98 4.98
CA LEU A 215 4.29 -8.02 3.91
C LEU A 215 5.39 -8.53 2.95
N ASP A 216 6.36 -9.31 3.44
CA ASP A 216 7.36 -9.94 2.59
C ASP A 216 6.76 -10.90 1.58
N GLN A 217 5.94 -11.82 2.06
CA GLN A 217 5.34 -12.83 1.21
C GLN A 217 4.44 -12.20 0.16
N VAL A 218 3.59 -11.25 0.57
CA VAL A 218 2.70 -10.50 -0.32
C VAL A 218 3.49 -9.72 -1.38
N MET A 219 4.43 -8.87 -0.95
CA MET A 219 5.17 -8.01 -1.89
C MET A 219 6.20 -8.77 -2.72
N SER A 220 6.66 -9.94 -2.27
CA SER A 220 7.59 -10.77 -3.04
C SER A 220 6.90 -11.50 -4.18
N ILE A 221 5.61 -11.81 -4.01
CA ILE A 221 4.75 -12.20 -5.12
C ILE A 221 4.54 -10.97 -6.00
N GLU A 222 4.06 -9.86 -5.46
CA GLU A 222 3.60 -8.72 -6.26
C GLU A 222 4.68 -7.95 -7.03
N PHE A 223 5.72 -7.47 -6.36
CA PHE A 223 6.64 -6.52 -6.99
C PHE A 223 7.96 -7.18 -7.42
N THR A 224 8.16 -7.25 -8.73
CA THR A 224 9.37 -7.73 -9.38
C THR A 224 10.40 -6.59 -9.51
N ALA A 225 11.65 -6.94 -9.84
CA ALA A 225 12.65 -5.92 -10.15
C ALA A 225 12.44 -5.39 -11.59
N PRO A 226 12.56 -4.07 -11.83
CA PRO A 226 13.01 -3.02 -10.90
C PRO A 226 11.91 -2.40 -10.03
N TYR A 227 10.64 -2.77 -10.20
CA TYR A 227 9.45 -2.14 -9.60
C TYR A 227 9.26 -2.35 -8.09
N GLN A 228 10.28 -2.83 -7.38
CA GLN A 228 10.25 -3.07 -5.92
C GLN A 228 10.16 -1.78 -5.08
N PHE A 229 10.31 -0.61 -5.70
CA PHE A 229 10.07 0.69 -5.08
C PHE A 229 8.60 1.14 -5.20
N LEU A 230 7.76 0.42 -5.95
CA LEU A 230 6.32 0.69 -6.00
C LEU A 230 5.63 0.21 -4.72
N SER A 231 4.42 0.72 -4.55
CA SER A 231 3.46 0.29 -3.54
C SER A 231 2.10 0.13 -4.22
N MET A 232 1.19 -0.57 -3.56
CA MET A 232 -0.14 -0.87 -4.10
C MET A 232 -0.91 0.42 -4.46
N GLU A 233 -0.78 1.48 -3.67
CA GLU A 233 -1.37 2.80 -3.97
C GLU A 233 -0.29 3.87 -4.12
N ALA A 234 0.48 3.78 -5.20
CA ALA A 234 1.63 4.64 -5.47
C ALA A 234 1.31 6.16 -5.41
N TYR A 235 0.10 6.57 -5.82
CA TYR A 235 -0.33 7.96 -5.80
C TYR A 235 -0.51 8.54 -4.38
N ARG A 236 -0.86 7.71 -3.39
CA ARG A 236 -0.98 8.10 -1.98
C ARG A 236 0.32 7.97 -1.20
N SER A 237 1.22 7.08 -1.65
CA SER A 237 2.49 6.81 -0.97
C SER A 237 3.30 8.09 -0.82
N GLU A 238 3.94 8.29 0.34
CA GLU A 238 4.86 9.42 0.53
C GLU A 238 6.24 9.19 -0.12
N SER A 239 6.45 8.04 -0.77
CA SER A 239 7.66 7.74 -1.53
C SER A 239 7.78 8.66 -2.75
N VAL A 240 8.80 9.52 -2.76
CA VAL A 240 9.09 10.40 -3.90
C VAL A 240 9.39 9.59 -5.16
N ILE A 241 10.08 8.45 -5.01
CA ILE A 241 10.45 7.58 -6.14
C ILE A 241 9.20 6.93 -6.73
N ALA A 242 8.30 6.39 -5.89
CA ALA A 242 7.05 5.80 -6.35
C ALA A 242 6.19 6.84 -7.07
N LYS A 243 6.06 8.06 -6.52
CA LYS A 243 5.32 9.17 -7.16
C LYS A 243 5.93 9.59 -8.48
N GLN A 244 7.23 9.89 -8.52
CA GLN A 244 7.90 10.36 -9.74
C GLN A 244 7.86 9.32 -10.85
N PHE A 245 8.02 8.04 -10.49
CA PHE A 245 7.83 6.97 -11.44
C PHE A 245 6.39 6.97 -11.94
N TRP A 246 5.41 6.95 -11.03
CA TRP A 246 4.00 6.90 -11.40
C TRP A 246 3.60 8.07 -12.30
N ASP A 247 3.89 9.30 -11.87
CA ASP A 247 3.62 10.53 -12.61
C ASP A 247 4.19 10.47 -14.04
N LYS A 248 5.44 10.03 -14.21
CA LYS A 248 6.07 9.92 -15.52
C LYS A 248 5.32 9.00 -16.49
N TYR A 249 4.69 7.94 -15.99
CA TYR A 249 4.02 6.93 -16.82
C TYR A 249 2.49 7.09 -16.87
N THR A 250 1.89 7.90 -15.98
CA THR A 250 0.46 8.23 -16.00
C THR A 250 0.13 9.59 -16.58
N SER A 251 1.09 10.52 -16.65
CA SER A 251 0.82 11.89 -17.12
C SER A 251 0.75 12.05 -18.64
N GLU A 252 0.76 10.96 -19.42
CA GLU A 252 0.64 11.03 -20.89
C GLU A 252 -0.80 11.05 -21.42
N GLU A 253 -1.83 11.12 -20.58
CA GLU A 253 -3.22 11.32 -21.03
C GLU A 253 -4.00 12.35 -20.19
N THR A 254 -3.86 13.63 -20.55
CA THR A 254 -4.96 14.61 -20.57
C THR A 254 -4.80 15.53 -21.76
#